data_AF-A0A6C0EWV9-F1
#
_entry.id   AF-A0A6C0EWV9-F1
#
_cell.length_a   1.000
_cell.length_b   1.000
_cell.length_c   1.000
_cell.angle_alpha   90.00
_cell.angle_beta   90.00
_cell.angle_gamma   90.00
#
_symmetry.space_group_name_H-M   'P 1'
#
loop_
_entity.id
_entity.type
_entity.pdbx_description
1 polymer ?
#
loop_
_entity_poly.entity_id
_entity_poly.type
_entity_poly.pdbx_seq_one_letter_code
_entity_poly.pdbx_strand_id
1 'polypeptide(L)'
;MNSFIVSSILLVLIDSVYLFFIGKPVFDKTVAAIQNSPLVVNVAPAIFTYILMAILLNYFIISVNKPAFDAFILGFCAYGIFDFTNLAIFKKYTIKAAITDTLWGAILFYVVTTITYALKKGF
;
A
#
# COMPACT_ATOMS: atom_id res chain seq x y z
N MET A 1 4.26 8.86 -22.28
CA MET A 1 3.39 7.95 -21.51
C MET A 1 2.84 8.71 -20.31
N ASN A 2 1.55 8.64 -19.99
CA ASN A 2 0.99 9.41 -18.85
C ASN A 2 1.52 8.81 -17.54
N SER A 3 2.48 9.49 -16.89
CA SER A 3 3.12 9.02 -15.63
C SER A 3 2.11 8.64 -14.56
N PHE A 4 0.93 9.27 -14.57
CA PHE A 4 -0.17 8.96 -13.67
C PHE A 4 -0.70 7.53 -13.83
N ILE A 5 -0.94 7.10 -15.07
CA ILE A 5 -1.47 5.77 -15.37
C ILE A 5 -0.41 4.72 -15.06
N VAL A 6 0.85 5.01 -15.42
CA VAL A 6 1.98 4.09 -15.20
C VAL A 6 2.20 3.82 -13.72
N SER A 7 2.30 4.86 -12.89
CA SER A 7 2.50 4.71 -11.45
C SER A 7 1.33 3.97 -10.79
N SER A 8 0.09 4.24 -11.21
CA SER A 8 -1.11 3.60 -10.65
C SER A 8 -1.17 2.11 -10.99
N ILE A 9 -0.83 1.73 -12.23
CA ILE A 9 -0.76 0.32 -12.64
C ILE A 9 0.38 -0.39 -11.89
N LEU A 10 1.57 0.22 -11.82
CA LEU A 10 2.71 -0.35 -11.09
C LEU A 10 2.39 -0.56 -9.62
N LEU A 11 1.70 0.39 -8.99
CA LEU A 11 1.28 0.29 -7.59
C LEU A 11 0.40 -0.94 -7.36
N VAL A 12 -0.63 -1.16 -8.18
CA VAL A 12 -1.51 -2.34 -8.04
C VAL A 12 -0.76 -3.63 -8.32
N LEU A 13 0.05 -3.68 -9.38
CA LEU A 13 0.77 -4.90 -9.77
C LEU A 13 1.80 -5.33 -8.72
N ILE A 14 2.62 -4.40 -8.23
CA ILE A 14 3.65 -4.68 -7.24
C ILE A 14 3.00 -5.07 -5.90
N ASP A 15 1.94 -4.36 -5.50
CA ASP A 15 1.23 -4.67 -4.26
C ASP A 15 0.53 -6.03 -4.32
N SER A 16 -0.05 -6.40 -5.46
CA SER A 16 -0.69 -7.72 -5.65
C SER A 16 0.27 -8.88 -5.40
N VAL A 17 1.55 -8.72 -5.76
CA VAL A 17 2.60 -9.72 -5.48
C VAL A 17 2.80 -9.86 -3.97
N TYR A 18 2.96 -8.75 -3.25
CA TYR A 18 3.08 -8.77 -1.79
C TYR A 18 1.85 -9.35 -1.12
N LEU A 19 0.65 -8.96 -1.54
CA LEU A 19 -0.59 -9.48 -0.97
C LEU A 19 -0.71 -10.98 -1.18
N PHE A 20 -0.31 -11.51 -2.34
CA PHE A 20 -0.36 -12.95 -2.58
C PHE A 20 0.61 -13.73 -1.68
N PHE A 21 1.85 -13.27 -1.55
CA PHE A 21 2.91 -14.03 -0.86
C PHE A 21 3.01 -13.77 0.64
N ILE A 22 2.73 -12.54 1.09
CA ILE A 22 2.99 -12.09 2.46
C ILE A 22 1.71 -11.58 3.11
N GLY A 23 1.01 -10.65 2.46
CA GLY A 23 -0.17 -10.00 3.04
C GLY A 23 -1.26 -11.00 3.38
N LYS A 24 -1.67 -11.84 2.42
CA LYS A 24 -2.75 -12.82 2.61
C LYS A 24 -2.50 -13.79 3.77
N PRO A 25 -1.34 -14.47 3.89
CA PRO A 25 -1.04 -15.30 5.06
C PRO A 25 -1.10 -14.58 6.42
N VAL A 26 -0.74 -13.30 6.46
CA VAL A 26 -0.71 -12.48 7.68
C VAL A 26 -2.11 -11.99 8.05
N PHE A 27 -2.84 -11.44 7.08
CA PHE A 27 -4.17 -10.87 7.27
C PHE A 27 -5.27 -11.92 7.40
N ASP A 28 -5.20 -13.06 6.70
CA ASP A 28 -6.19 -14.14 6.85
C ASP A 28 -6.28 -14.58 8.32
N LYS A 29 -5.12 -14.76 8.97
CA LYS A 29 -5.04 -15.16 10.38
C LYS A 29 -5.52 -14.05 11.32
N THR A 30 -5.05 -12.82 11.08
CA THR A 30 -5.36 -11.66 11.94
C THR A 30 -6.85 -11.33 11.88
N VAL A 31 -7.41 -11.24 10.68
CA VAL A 31 -8.83 -10.91 10.47
C VAL A 31 -9.72 -12.04 10.99
N ALA A 32 -9.42 -13.30 10.68
CA ALA A 32 -10.23 -14.41 11.18
C ALA A 32 -10.28 -14.46 12.71
N ALA A 33 -9.18 -14.12 13.38
CA ALA A 33 -9.16 -14.04 14.84
C ALA A 33 -10.07 -12.92 15.39
N ILE A 34 -10.15 -11.78 14.70
CA ILE A 34 -10.97 -10.61 15.08
C ILE A 34 -12.47 -10.89 14.86
N GLN A 35 -12.85 -11.33 13.66
CA GLN A 35 -14.26 -11.44 13.26
C GLN A 35 -14.88 -12.83 13.48
N ASN A 36 -14.08 -13.83 13.87
CA ASN A 36 -14.48 -15.23 14.02
C ASN A 36 -15.05 -15.86 12.74
N SER A 37 -14.62 -15.40 11.57
CA SER A 37 -14.99 -15.92 10.26
C SER A 37 -13.86 -15.70 9.25
N PRO A 38 -13.78 -16.48 8.15
CA PRO A 38 -12.74 -16.31 7.15
C PRO A 38 -12.73 -14.90 6.54
N LEU A 39 -11.54 -14.40 6.19
CA LEU A 39 -11.42 -13.14 5.43
C LEU A 39 -12.12 -13.28 4.07
N VAL A 40 -13.08 -12.40 3.81
CA VAL A 40 -13.72 -12.24 2.50
C VAL A 40 -13.51 -10.81 2.06
N VAL A 41 -12.81 -10.62 0.95
CA VAL A 41 -12.51 -9.29 0.43
C VAL A 41 -13.76 -8.69 -0.21
N ASN A 42 -14.15 -7.51 0.25
CA ASN A 42 -15.12 -6.70 -0.46
C ASN A 42 -14.41 -5.90 -1.56
N VAL A 43 -14.67 -6.25 -2.82
CA VAL A 43 -13.97 -5.71 -3.98
C VAL A 43 -14.20 -4.20 -4.16
N ALA A 44 -15.41 -3.71 -3.88
CA ALA A 44 -15.73 -2.29 -4.10
C ALA A 44 -14.91 -1.35 -3.18
N PRO A 45 -14.88 -1.53 -1.85
CA PRO A 45 -13.98 -0.77 -0.97
C PRO A 45 -12.50 -0.95 -1.32
N ALA A 46 -12.08 -2.16 -1.73
CA ALA A 46 -10.68 -2.39 -2.13
C ALA A 46 -10.28 -1.53 -3.34
N ILE A 47 -11.16 -1.38 -4.33
CA ILE A 47 -10.93 -0.48 -5.47
C ILE A 47 -10.77 0.97 -4.99
N PHE A 48 -11.61 1.43 -4.06
CA PHE A 48 -11.48 2.78 -3.51
C PHE A 48 -10.19 3.00 -2.73
N THR A 49 -9.70 2.00 -2.00
CA THR A 49 -8.38 2.04 -1.36
C THR A 49 -7.28 2.30 -2.39
N TYR A 50 -7.28 1.55 -3.51
CA TYR A 50 -6.29 1.75 -4.57
C TYR A 50 -6.42 3.11 -5.28
N ILE A 51 -7.64 3.62 -5.44
CA ILE A 51 -7.85 4.98 -5.98
C ILE A 51 -7.22 6.03 -5.04
N LEU A 52 -7.45 5.92 -3.72
CA LEU A 52 -6.88 6.83 -2.74
C LEU A 52 -5.34 6.76 -2.72
N MET A 53 -4.78 5.55 -2.78
CA MET A 53 -3.34 5.36 -2.87
C MET A 53 -2.76 5.96 -4.15
N ALA A 54 -3.42 5.76 -5.29
CA ALA A 54 -3.02 6.35 -6.56
C ALA A 54 -3.05 7.89 -6.49
N ILE A 55 -4.07 8.48 -5.86
CA ILE A 55 -4.13 9.93 -5.62
C ILE A 55 -2.97 10.38 -4.73
N LEU A 56 -2.73 9.71 -3.60
CA LEU A 56 -1.64 10.05 -2.68
C LEU A 56 -0.28 10.08 -3.40
N LEU A 57 0.04 8.98 -4.10
CA LEU A 57 1.30 8.87 -4.82
C LEU A 57 1.39 9.90 -5.95
N ASN A 58 0.36 10.02 -6.79
CA ASN A 58 0.47 10.87 -7.96
C ASN A 58 0.42 12.36 -7.65
N TYR A 59 -0.50 12.77 -6.78
CA TYR A 59 -0.67 14.17 -6.45
C TYR A 59 0.53 14.69 -5.64
N PHE A 60 0.92 13.99 -4.58
CA PHE A 60 1.96 14.50 -3.68
C PHE A 60 3.39 14.18 -4.12
N ILE A 61 3.61 13.15 -4.95
CA ILE A 61 4.96 12.73 -5.36
C ILE A 61 5.20 12.93 -6.85
N ILE A 62 4.45 12.22 -7.70
CA ILE A 62 4.78 12.12 -9.14
C ILE A 62 4.56 13.46 -9.87
N SER A 63 3.45 14.16 -9.61
CA SER A 63 3.09 15.40 -10.32
C SER A 63 4.09 16.54 -10.06
N VAL A 64 4.65 16.56 -8.85
CA VAL A 64 5.63 17.55 -8.38
C VAL A 64 7.08 17.04 -8.42
N ASN A 65 7.31 15.86 -9.02
CA ASN A 65 8.62 15.20 -9.15
C ASN A 65 9.42 15.13 -7.83
N LYS A 66 8.75 14.80 -6.72
CA LYS A 66 9.41 14.66 -5.40
C LYS A 66 10.34 13.45 -5.36
N PRO A 67 11.39 13.46 -4.50
CA PRO A 67 12.27 12.31 -4.30
C PRO A 67 11.50 11.05 -3.90
N ALA A 68 11.99 9.87 -4.30
CA ALA A 68 11.40 8.59 -3.91
C ALA A 68 11.38 8.38 -2.38
N PHE A 69 12.31 9.01 -1.65
CA PHE A 69 12.32 8.97 -0.20
C PHE A 69 11.13 9.72 0.44
N ASP A 70 10.65 10.81 -0.17
CA ASP A 70 9.42 11.47 0.28
C ASP A 70 8.22 10.54 0.08
N ALA A 71 8.23 9.73 -1.00
CA ALA A 71 7.22 8.70 -1.24
C ALA A 71 7.29 7.58 -0.20
N PHE A 72 8.50 7.17 0.21
CA PHE A 72 8.70 6.21 1.29
C PHE A 72 8.02 6.67 2.58
N ILE A 73 8.26 7.92 2.98
CA ILE A 73 7.64 8.50 4.18
C ILE A 73 6.12 8.57 4.03
N LEU A 74 5.62 8.99 2.85
CA LEU A 74 4.18 9.07 2.58
C LEU A 74 3.51 7.69 2.70
N GLY A 75 4.11 6.65 2.11
CA GLY A 75 3.63 5.28 2.19
C GLY A 75 3.68 4.71 3.61
N PHE A 76 4.78 4.96 4.34
CA PHE A 76 4.94 4.60 5.75
C PHE A 76 3.82 5.20 6.60
N CYS A 77 3.55 6.50 6.44
CA CYS A 77 2.50 7.18 7.19
C CYS A 77 1.10 6.67 6.81
N ALA A 78 0.81 6.48 5.52
CA ALA A 78 -0.51 6.04 5.08
C ALA A 78 -0.88 4.65 5.62
N TYR A 79 0.02 3.68 5.48
CA TYR A 79 -0.20 2.33 5.99
C TYR A 79 -0.12 2.30 7.52
N GLY A 80 0.84 3.01 8.11
CA GLY A 80 0.94 3.15 9.56
C GLY A 80 -0.34 3.67 10.19
N ILE A 81 -0.95 4.72 9.64
CA ILE A 81 -2.23 5.24 10.15
C ILE A 81 -3.29 4.13 10.18
N PHE A 82 -3.43 3.35 9.11
CA PHE A 82 -4.39 2.24 9.06
C PHE A 82 -4.07 1.16 10.10
N ASP A 83 -2.83 0.67 10.13
CA ASP A 83 -2.40 -0.42 10.99
C ASP A 83 -2.39 -0.08 12.48
N PHE A 84 -1.89 1.10 12.84
CA PHE A 84 -1.88 1.54 14.23
C PHE A 84 -3.29 1.91 14.71
N THR A 85 -4.18 2.38 13.83
CA THR A 85 -5.61 2.51 14.16
C THR A 85 -6.22 1.14 14.45
N ASN A 86 -5.93 0.13 13.63
CA ASN A 86 -6.41 -1.23 13.88
C ASN A 86 -5.87 -1.83 15.18
N LEU A 87 -4.59 -1.60 15.51
CA LEU A 87 -4.04 -1.97 16.82
C LEU A 87 -4.77 -1.28 17.98
N ALA A 88 -5.19 -0.03 17.81
CA ALA A 88 -5.89 0.72 18.85
C ALA A 88 -7.32 0.21 19.07
N ILE A 89 -8.03 -0.21 18.01
CA ILE A 89 -9.47 -0.55 18.10
C ILE A 89 -9.74 -2.06 18.21
N PHE A 90 -8.85 -2.93 17.74
CA PHE A 90 -9.06 -4.38 17.72
C PHE A 90 -8.11 -5.11 18.68
N LYS A 91 -8.69 -5.77 19.69
CA LYS A 91 -7.94 -6.55 20.70
C LYS A 91 -7.04 -7.65 20.13
N LYS A 92 -7.39 -8.19 18.96
CA LYS A 92 -6.70 -9.33 18.34
C LYS A 92 -5.91 -8.94 17.08
N TYR A 93 -5.80 -7.65 16.77
CA TYR A 93 -4.91 -7.21 15.68
C TYR A 93 -3.46 -7.42 16.09
N THR A 94 -2.66 -8.01 15.21
CA THR A 94 -1.30 -8.41 15.58
C THR A 94 -0.31 -7.29 15.29
N ILE A 95 0.63 -7.06 16.21
CA ILE A 95 1.75 -6.12 15.99
C ILE A 95 2.56 -6.54 14.77
N LYS A 96 2.66 -7.85 14.51
CA LYS A 96 3.31 -8.38 13.31
C LYS A 96 2.63 -7.88 12.03
N ALA A 97 1.29 -7.94 11.93
CA ALA A 97 0.57 -7.40 10.79
C ALA A 97 0.86 -5.90 10.63
N ALA A 98 0.71 -5.15 11.71
CA ALA A 98 0.92 -3.70 11.71
C ALA A 98 2.30 -3.29 11.19
N ILE A 99 3.37 -3.84 11.77
CA ILE A 99 4.74 -3.48 11.40
C ILE A 99 5.05 -3.95 9.97
N THR A 100 4.63 -5.16 9.59
CA THR A 100 4.93 -5.72 8.26
C THR A 100 4.29 -4.85 7.18
N ASP A 101 3.01 -4.49 7.35
CA ASP A 101 2.26 -3.77 6.34
C ASP A 101 2.64 -2.28 6.27
N THR A 102 2.92 -1.67 7.42
CA THR A 102 3.49 -0.30 7.48
C THR A 102 4.81 -0.19 6.72
N LEU A 103 5.74 -1.13 6.94
CA LEU A 103 7.03 -1.13 6.23
C LEU A 103 6.84 -1.43 4.74
N TRP A 104 5.90 -2.32 4.40
CA TRP A 104 5.57 -2.59 3.00
C TRP A 104 5.03 -1.35 2.29
N GLY A 105 4.11 -0.60 2.90
CA GLY A 105 3.60 0.65 2.32
C GLY A 105 4.70 1.63 1.97
N ALA A 106 5.70 1.76 2.84
CA ALA A 106 6.88 2.58 2.61
C ALA A 106 7.71 2.09 1.41
N ILE A 107 8.00 0.79 1.36
CA ILE A 107 8.77 0.16 0.28
C ILE A 107 8.02 0.26 -1.06
N LEU A 108 6.71 -0.01 -1.06
CA LEU A 108 5.85 0.04 -2.23
C LEU A 108 5.89 1.42 -2.87
N PHE A 109 5.63 2.48 -2.09
CA PHE A 109 5.63 3.85 -2.62
C PHE A 109 7.01 4.26 -3.15
N TYR A 110 8.09 3.88 -2.46
CA TYR A 110 9.45 4.13 -2.90
C TYR A 110 9.77 3.44 -4.25
N VAL A 111 9.48 2.14 -4.34
CA VAL A 111 9.77 1.32 -5.52
C VAL A 111 8.95 1.79 -6.72
N VAL A 112 7.65 2.00 -6.55
CA VAL A 112 6.78 2.49 -7.63
C VAL A 112 7.26 3.84 -8.15
N THR A 113 7.63 4.77 -7.26
CA THR A 113 8.18 6.08 -7.65
C THR A 113 9.46 5.93 -8.46
N THR A 114 10.39 5.10 -7.96
CA THR A 114 11.70 4.87 -8.60
C THR A 114 11.54 4.29 -10.00
N ILE A 115 10.70 3.26 -10.16
CA ILE A 115 10.42 2.65 -11.46
C ILE A 115 9.71 3.63 -12.39
N THR A 116 8.72 4.38 -11.89
CA THR A 116 7.99 5.38 -12.69
C THR A 116 8.95 6.44 -13.25
N TYR A 117 9.90 6.91 -12.44
CA TYR A 117 10.90 7.90 -12.88
C TYR A 117 11.94 7.31 -13.83
N ALA A 118 12.37 6.06 -13.62
CA ALA A 118 13.27 5.38 -14.54
C ALA A 118 12.62 5.24 -15.93
N LEU A 119 11.35 4.82 -15.98
CA LEU A 119 10.60 4.72 -17.23
C LEU A 119 10.40 6.10 -17.88
N LYS A 120 10.16 7.16 -17.11
CA LYS A 120 10.02 8.53 -17.64
C LYS A 120 11.31 9.05 -18.31
N LYS A 121 12.49 8.63 -17.85
CA LYS A 121 13.79 9.06 -18.40
C LYS A 121 14.24 8.24 -19.62
N GLY A 122 13.70 7.04 -19.80
CA GLY A 122 14.06 6.14 -20.91
C GLY A 122 13.28 6.37 -22.21
N PHE A 123 12.35 7.34 -22.22
CA PHE A 123 11.62 7.84 -23.38
C PHE A 123 11.87 9.33 -23.53
#